data_AF-A0A9P5ZV34-F1
#
_entry.id   AF-A0A9P5ZV34-F1
#
_cell.length_a   1.000
_cell.length_b   1.000
_cell.length_c   1.000
_cell.angle_alpha   90.00
_cell.angle_beta   90.00
_cell.angle_gamma   90.00
#
_symmetry.space_group_name_H-M   'P 1'
#
loop_
_entity.id
_entity.type
_entity.pdbx_description
1 polymer ?
#
loop_
_entity_poly.entity_id
_entity_poly.type
_entity_poly.pdbx_seq_one_letter_code
_entity_poly.pdbx_strand_id
1 'polypeptide(L)'
;RPCNWLYAYNANSRIKDRYILDPSLKVPSSLMSEAAAEVQEAERDTLNLRSDTGSVDVVARIIDGSGGGANGGKKRRVQITLHSTHGSVTGKILSVSGSPPFKFHLTATSHSGGIYIHIPRSFHGLISASTTHGSIQFSDELTKNTTTFADGQKKKCFVGDFAGYPDDDGDE
;
A
#
# COMPACT_ATOMS: atom_id res chain seq x y z
N ARG A 1 -1.72 15.98 -8.04
CA ARG A 1 -2.56 15.58 -9.18
C ARG A 1 -3.08 14.17 -8.89
N PRO A 2 -4.35 13.85 -9.15
CA PRO A 2 -4.85 12.49 -9.02
C PRO A 2 -4.14 11.55 -10.00
N CYS A 3 -3.90 10.31 -9.60
CA CYS A 3 -3.30 9.28 -10.44
C CYS A 3 -3.89 7.89 -10.14
N ASN A 4 -3.78 7.01 -11.13
CA ASN A 4 -4.12 5.60 -11.08
C ASN A 4 -3.19 4.85 -12.04
N TRP A 5 -2.94 3.56 -11.78
CA TRP A 5 -2.03 2.70 -12.56
C TRP A 5 -0.68 3.35 -12.86
N LEU A 6 -0.12 4.04 -11.86
CA LEU A 6 1.15 4.74 -11.99
C LEU A 6 2.30 3.78 -11.68
N TYR A 7 3.21 3.64 -12.64
CA TYR A 7 4.49 2.97 -12.46
C TYR A 7 5.62 3.98 -12.56
N ALA A 8 6.55 3.96 -11.61
CA ALA A 8 7.81 4.69 -11.73
C ALA A 8 8.98 3.85 -11.25
N TYR A 9 10.06 3.86 -12.04
CA TYR A 9 11.30 3.17 -11.73
C TYR A 9 12.47 4.13 -11.83
N ASN A 10 13.36 4.06 -10.84
CA ASN A 10 14.61 4.79 -10.88
C ASN A 10 15.74 3.95 -10.28
N ALA A 11 16.66 3.47 -11.10
CA ALA A 11 17.74 2.59 -10.68
C ALA A 11 18.60 3.21 -9.56
N ASN A 12 18.93 4.49 -9.69
CA ASN A 12 20.06 5.09 -8.96
C ASN A 12 19.71 6.26 -8.03
N SER A 13 18.51 6.81 -8.15
CA SER A 13 18.13 7.98 -7.38
C SER A 13 16.86 7.77 -6.59
N ARG A 14 16.73 8.58 -5.54
CA ARG A 14 15.60 8.53 -4.64
C ARG A 14 14.32 8.93 -5.35
N ILE A 15 13.29 8.10 -5.22
CA ILE A 15 11.92 8.46 -5.56
C ILE A 15 11.32 9.15 -4.34
N LYS A 16 11.04 10.46 -4.44
CA LYS A 16 10.41 11.24 -3.36
C LYS A 16 9.26 12.08 -3.90
N ASP A 17 8.03 11.70 -3.58
CA ASP A 17 6.86 12.44 -4.06
C ASP A 17 5.58 12.21 -3.23
N ARG A 18 4.53 12.95 -3.57
CA ARG A 18 3.19 12.90 -2.96
C ARG A 18 2.15 12.56 -4.01
N TYR A 19 1.46 11.44 -3.82
CA TYR A 19 0.45 10.94 -4.75
C TYR A 19 -0.97 11.09 -4.19
N ILE A 20 -1.90 11.46 -5.06
CA ILE A 20 -3.34 11.41 -4.77
C ILE A 20 -3.89 10.23 -5.56
N LEU A 21 -4.21 9.14 -4.87
CA LEU A 21 -4.65 7.90 -5.49
C LEU A 21 -6.17 7.93 -5.69
N ASP A 22 -6.59 7.91 -6.95
CA ASP A 22 -7.99 7.86 -7.34
C ASP A 22 -8.27 6.58 -8.12
N PRO A 23 -8.81 5.52 -7.48
CA PRO A 23 -9.05 4.25 -8.16
C PRO A 23 -10.12 4.33 -9.25
N SER A 24 -10.91 5.41 -9.33
CA SER A 24 -11.92 5.63 -10.38
C SER A 24 -11.39 6.35 -11.62
N LEU A 25 -10.16 6.91 -11.54
CA LEU A 25 -9.56 7.60 -12.64
C LEU A 25 -9.27 6.62 -13.79
N LYS A 26 -9.96 6.81 -14.90
CA LYS A 26 -9.72 6.04 -16.13
C LYS A 26 -8.46 6.57 -16.81
N VAL A 27 -7.46 5.71 -16.95
CA VAL A 27 -6.25 6.01 -17.71
C VAL A 27 -6.35 5.30 -19.06
N PRO A 28 -6.20 6.00 -20.20
CA PRO A 28 -6.10 5.36 -21.50
C PRO A 28 -4.94 4.36 -21.56
N SER A 29 -5.13 3.21 -22.20
CA SER A 29 -4.10 2.17 -22.33
C SER A 29 -2.81 2.69 -23.00
N SER A 30 -2.92 3.65 -23.90
CA SER A 30 -1.77 4.30 -24.55
C SER A 30 -0.88 5.12 -23.61
N LEU A 31 -1.37 5.45 -22.41
CA LEU A 31 -0.62 6.19 -21.39
C LEU A 31 -0.14 5.29 -20.24
N MET A 32 -0.47 3.99 -20.28
CA MET A 32 -0.01 3.03 -19.28
C MET A 32 1.43 2.61 -19.58
N SER A 33 2.19 2.32 -18.52
CA SER A 33 3.44 1.57 -18.69
C SER A 33 3.13 0.15 -19.19
N GLU A 34 4.05 -0.45 -19.94
CA GLU A 34 3.98 -1.86 -20.35
C GLU A 34 3.69 -2.79 -19.16
N ALA A 35 4.39 -2.58 -18.05
CA ALA A 35 4.20 -3.32 -16.80
C ALA A 35 2.77 -3.25 -16.22
N ALA A 36 2.02 -2.18 -16.52
CA ALA A 36 0.62 -2.06 -16.10
C ALA A 36 -0.33 -2.61 -17.17
N ALA A 37 0.01 -2.48 -18.45
CA ALA A 37 -0.82 -2.94 -19.56
C ALA A 37 -0.92 -4.48 -19.62
N GLU A 38 0.15 -5.19 -19.27
CA GLU A 38 0.24 -6.66 -19.29
C GLU A 38 -0.52 -7.36 -18.14
N VAL A 39 -0.81 -6.63 -17.05
CA VAL A 39 -1.51 -7.16 -15.87
C VAL A 39 -3.01 -7.00 -16.04
N GLN A 40 -3.80 -7.97 -15.55
CA GLN A 40 -5.27 -7.83 -15.51
C GLN A 40 -5.68 -6.64 -14.65
N GLU A 41 -6.71 -5.89 -15.05
CA GLU A 41 -7.10 -4.65 -14.35
C GLU A 41 -7.40 -4.86 -12.86
N ALA A 42 -7.89 -6.04 -12.48
CA ALA A 42 -8.19 -6.43 -11.11
C ALA A 42 -6.93 -6.52 -10.21
N GLU A 43 -5.78 -6.84 -10.80
CA GLU A 43 -4.49 -7.03 -10.11
C GLU A 43 -3.55 -5.84 -10.27
N ARG A 44 -3.94 -4.82 -11.04
CA ARG A 44 -3.10 -3.65 -11.29
C ARG A 44 -2.93 -2.81 -10.03
N ASP A 45 -1.67 -2.64 -9.65
CA ASP A 45 -1.26 -1.63 -8.71
C ASP A 45 -1.79 -0.24 -9.11
N THR A 46 -2.39 0.46 -8.15
CA THR A 46 -2.74 1.87 -8.31
C THR A 46 -1.47 2.73 -8.32
N LEU A 47 -0.46 2.30 -7.53
CA LEU A 47 0.85 2.93 -7.43
C LEU A 47 1.92 1.86 -7.27
N ASN A 48 2.90 1.82 -8.18
CA ASN A 48 4.04 0.91 -8.12
C ASN A 48 5.33 1.71 -8.32
N LEU A 49 6.15 1.76 -7.26
CA LEU A 49 7.38 2.55 -7.23
C LEU A 49 8.57 1.66 -6.90
N ARG A 50 9.58 1.70 -7.76
CA ARG A 50 10.74 0.81 -7.68
C ARG A 50 12.06 1.55 -7.81
N SER A 51 13.04 1.14 -7.00
CA SER A 51 14.42 1.59 -7.13
C SER A 51 15.39 0.46 -6.82
N ASP A 52 16.59 0.49 -7.38
CA ASP A 52 17.60 -0.53 -7.07
C ASP A 52 18.49 -0.05 -5.93
N THR A 53 19.13 1.11 -6.10
CA THR A 53 20.03 1.69 -5.09
C THR A 53 19.44 2.89 -4.37
N GLY A 54 18.47 3.58 -4.99
CA GLY A 54 17.78 4.72 -4.42
C GLY A 54 16.74 4.33 -3.37
N SER A 55 16.43 5.24 -2.45
CA SER A 55 15.34 5.06 -1.49
C SER A 55 13.99 5.46 -2.10
N VAL A 56 12.90 4.88 -1.60
CA VAL A 56 11.53 5.28 -1.94
C VAL A 56 10.94 5.98 -0.72
N ASP A 57 10.56 7.24 -0.83
CA ASP A 57 9.93 8.03 0.23
C ASP A 57 8.67 8.72 -0.27
N VAL A 58 7.51 8.19 0.09
CA VAL A 58 6.25 8.64 -0.49
C VAL A 58 5.14 8.90 0.51
N VAL A 59 4.32 9.88 0.15
CA VAL A 59 3.07 10.17 0.84
C VAL A 59 1.92 9.90 -0.11
N ALA A 60 1.10 8.89 0.19
CA ALA A 60 -0.09 8.56 -0.58
C ALA A 60 -1.34 9.04 0.16
N ARG A 61 -2.17 9.82 -0.53
CA ARG A 61 -3.52 10.18 -0.09
C ARG A 61 -4.52 9.46 -0.98
N ILE A 62 -5.36 8.63 -0.39
CA ILE A 62 -6.40 7.92 -1.12
C ILE A 62 -7.66 8.79 -1.11
N ILE A 63 -8.28 8.95 -2.28
CA ILE A 63 -9.58 9.63 -2.39
C ILE A 63 -10.65 8.64 -2.86
N ASP A 64 -11.87 8.84 -2.39
CA ASP A 64 -13.01 8.06 -2.84
C ASP A 64 -13.32 8.51 -4.27
N GLY A 65 -13.22 7.58 -5.21
CA GLY A 65 -13.67 7.80 -6.58
C GLY A 65 -15.20 7.93 -6.72
N SER A 66 -15.94 7.92 -5.60
CA SER A 66 -17.39 8.10 -5.58
C SER A 66 -17.76 9.58 -5.64
N GLY A 67 -17.47 10.23 -6.76
CA GLY A 67 -18.29 11.34 -7.21
C GLY A 67 -19.65 10.81 -7.64
N GLY A 68 -20.61 10.76 -6.71
CA GLY A 68 -22.06 10.80 -7.00
C GLY A 68 -22.63 9.82 -8.04
N GLY A 69 -22.33 8.53 -7.96
CA GLY A 69 -22.92 7.53 -8.87
C GLY A 69 -23.51 6.35 -8.10
N ALA A 70 -24.83 6.26 -8.07
CA ALA A 70 -25.61 5.13 -7.57
C ALA A 70 -25.46 3.89 -8.48
N ASN A 71 -24.25 3.37 -8.64
CA ASN A 71 -24.01 2.10 -9.31
C ASN A 71 -23.19 1.21 -8.39
N GLY A 72 -23.81 0.13 -7.91
CA GLY A 72 -23.26 -0.88 -6.98
C GLY A 72 -22.12 -1.72 -7.54
N GLY A 73 -21.20 -1.12 -8.31
CA GLY A 73 -19.94 -1.75 -8.68
C GLY A 73 -19.06 -1.94 -7.43
N LYS A 74 -18.46 -3.12 -7.28
CA LYS A 74 -17.50 -3.38 -6.18
C LYS A 74 -16.40 -2.33 -6.22
N LYS A 75 -16.29 -1.50 -5.18
CA LYS A 75 -15.19 -0.53 -5.04
C LYS A 75 -13.85 -1.30 -5.07
N ARG A 76 -13.03 -1.06 -6.09
CA ARG A 76 -11.72 -1.69 -6.25
C ARG A 76 -10.81 -1.32 -5.08
N ARG A 77 -10.12 -2.32 -4.50
CA ARG A 77 -9.11 -2.11 -3.44
C ARG A 77 -7.93 -1.35 -4.03
N VAL A 78 -7.45 -0.31 -3.35
CA VAL A 78 -6.25 0.42 -3.77
C VAL A 78 -5.03 -0.44 -3.48
N GLN A 79 -4.28 -0.84 -4.51
CA GLN A 79 -3.03 -1.60 -4.39
C GLN A 79 -1.83 -0.66 -4.53
N ILE A 80 -0.90 -0.75 -3.57
CA ILE A 80 0.30 0.09 -3.52
C ILE A 80 1.51 -0.84 -3.34
N THR A 81 2.48 -0.73 -4.25
CA THR A 81 3.74 -1.46 -4.20
C THR A 81 4.90 -0.48 -4.09
N LEU A 82 5.70 -0.62 -3.04
CA LEU A 82 6.91 0.16 -2.81
C LEU A 82 8.10 -0.79 -2.71
N HIS A 83 9.11 -0.60 -3.54
CA HIS A 83 10.27 -1.49 -3.60
C HIS A 83 11.57 -0.69 -3.67
N SER A 84 12.54 -1.09 -2.86
CA SER A 84 13.93 -0.70 -3.07
C SER A 84 14.88 -1.85 -2.76
N THR A 85 15.82 -2.18 -3.64
CA THR A 85 16.76 -3.28 -3.33
C THR A 85 17.71 -2.89 -2.19
N HIS A 86 18.46 -1.80 -2.34
CA HIS A 86 19.47 -1.37 -1.36
C HIS A 86 19.10 -0.11 -0.58
N GLY A 87 18.12 0.65 -1.05
CA GLY A 87 17.61 1.83 -0.36
C GLY A 87 16.52 1.50 0.66
N SER A 88 16.22 2.47 1.52
CA SER A 88 15.12 2.35 2.47
C SER A 88 13.79 2.66 1.79
N VAL A 89 12.71 2.10 2.33
CA VAL A 89 11.33 2.35 1.89
C VAL A 89 10.57 3.05 3.00
N THR A 90 10.08 4.26 2.73
CA THR A 90 9.20 5.02 3.62
C THR A 90 7.88 5.27 2.92
N GLY A 91 6.79 4.80 3.52
CA GLY A 91 5.44 5.00 3.00
C GLY A 91 4.55 5.65 4.04
N LYS A 92 3.86 6.73 3.70
CA LYS A 92 2.87 7.37 4.56
C LYS A 92 1.51 7.42 3.88
N ILE A 93 0.55 6.69 4.43
CA ILE A 93 -0.83 6.68 3.96
C ILE A 93 -1.64 7.69 4.78
N LEU A 94 -2.32 8.61 4.09
CA LEU A 94 -3.15 9.63 4.71
C LEU A 94 -4.63 9.34 4.46
N SER A 95 -5.43 9.36 5.53
CA SER A 95 -6.89 9.48 5.43
C SER A 95 -7.28 10.89 5.02
N VAL A 96 -8.44 11.03 4.38
CA VAL A 96 -9.10 12.32 4.15
C VAL A 96 -10.12 12.51 5.28
N SER A 97 -10.06 13.65 5.96
CA SER A 97 -11.01 13.95 7.04
C SER A 97 -12.43 14.00 6.49
N GLY A 98 -13.36 13.28 7.12
CA GLY A 98 -14.77 13.24 6.73
C GLY A 98 -15.11 12.23 5.62
N SER A 99 -14.13 11.47 5.10
CA SER A 99 -14.40 10.34 4.19
C SER A 99 -14.49 9.02 4.96
N PRO A 100 -15.26 8.03 4.49
CA PRO A 100 -15.23 6.69 5.07
C PRO A 100 -13.81 6.07 4.96
N PRO A 101 -13.48 5.08 5.81
CA PRO A 101 -12.21 4.36 5.70
C PRO A 101 -12.07 3.70 4.33
N PHE A 102 -10.91 3.88 3.71
CA PHE A 102 -10.61 3.29 2.40
C PHE A 102 -10.01 1.89 2.56
N LYS A 103 -10.43 0.97 1.68
CA LYS A 103 -9.79 -0.34 1.56
C LYS A 103 -8.55 -0.21 0.69
N PHE A 104 -7.38 -0.53 1.26
CA PHE A 104 -6.13 -0.58 0.53
C PHE A 104 -5.30 -1.81 0.92
N HIS A 105 -4.35 -2.14 0.07
CA HIS A 105 -3.31 -3.13 0.33
C HIS A 105 -1.97 -2.52 -0.06
N LEU A 106 -1.03 -2.57 0.87
CA LEU A 106 0.30 -2.00 0.72
C LEU A 106 1.34 -3.10 0.87
N THR A 107 2.14 -3.28 -0.16
CA THR A 107 3.34 -4.13 -0.14
C THR A 107 4.56 -3.25 -0.16
N ALA A 108 5.41 -3.36 0.86
CA ALA A 108 6.67 -2.66 0.94
C ALA A 108 7.80 -3.67 1.10
N THR A 109 8.83 -3.58 0.26
CA THR A 109 9.93 -4.54 0.25
C THR A 109 11.28 -3.83 0.13
N SER A 110 12.24 -4.29 0.93
CA SER A 110 13.64 -3.91 0.79
C SER A 110 14.56 -5.08 1.11
N HIS A 111 15.65 -5.21 0.37
CA HIS A 111 16.63 -6.28 0.59
C HIS A 111 17.68 -5.87 1.64
N SER A 112 18.18 -4.64 1.59
CA SER A 112 19.21 -4.16 2.52
C SER A 112 18.81 -2.92 3.34
N GLY A 113 17.73 -2.23 2.95
CA GLY A 113 17.28 -1.00 3.59
C GLY A 113 16.20 -1.24 4.66
N GLY A 114 15.95 -0.20 5.45
CA GLY A 114 14.84 -0.20 6.42
C GLY A 114 13.49 0.06 5.74
N ILE A 115 12.42 -0.44 6.36
CA ILE A 115 11.05 -0.19 5.92
C ILE A 115 10.30 0.56 7.02
N TYR A 116 9.75 1.72 6.69
CA TYR A 116 9.04 2.61 7.62
C TYR A 116 7.66 2.96 7.07
N ILE A 117 6.62 2.30 7.56
CA ILE A 117 5.25 2.52 7.12
C ILE A 117 4.44 3.27 8.18
N HIS A 118 3.83 4.36 7.76
CA HIS A 118 2.85 5.10 8.55
C HIS A 118 1.47 4.84 7.96
N ILE A 119 0.67 4.05 8.68
CA ILE A 119 -0.73 3.80 8.33
C ILE A 119 -1.66 4.76 9.08
N PRO A 120 -2.89 5.00 8.57
CA PRO A 120 -3.85 5.83 9.27
C PRO A 120 -4.35 5.15 10.54
N ARG A 121 -4.68 5.93 11.57
CA ARG A 121 -5.22 5.40 12.84
C ARG A 121 -6.57 4.67 12.69
N SER A 122 -7.29 4.94 11.60
CA SER A 122 -8.54 4.28 11.23
C SER A 122 -8.34 2.98 10.46
N PHE A 123 -7.11 2.48 10.35
CA PHE A 123 -6.84 1.21 9.68
C PHE A 123 -7.29 0.04 10.54
N HIS A 124 -8.07 -0.85 9.95
CA HIS A 124 -8.45 -2.14 10.52
C HIS A 124 -8.10 -3.21 9.49
N GLY A 125 -7.32 -4.21 9.89
CA GLY A 125 -6.90 -5.27 8.97
C GLY A 125 -5.60 -5.95 9.36
N LEU A 126 -5.20 -6.90 8.50
CA LEU A 126 -4.01 -7.71 8.68
C LEU A 126 -2.73 -6.90 8.39
N ILE A 127 -1.73 -7.07 9.23
CA ILE A 127 -0.34 -6.69 8.99
C ILE A 127 0.49 -7.98 9.05
N SER A 128 1.18 -8.26 7.95
CA SER A 128 2.17 -9.33 7.82
C SER A 128 3.51 -8.69 7.49
N ALA A 129 4.51 -8.91 8.34
CA ALA A 129 5.85 -8.40 8.17
C ALA A 129 6.87 -9.52 8.39
N SER A 130 7.98 -9.46 7.67
CA SER A 130 9.09 -10.38 7.87
C SER A 130 10.41 -9.67 7.69
N THR A 131 11.44 -10.14 8.38
CA THR A 131 12.83 -9.75 8.14
C THR A 131 13.73 -10.97 8.28
N THR A 132 14.87 -10.95 7.59
CA THR A 132 15.97 -11.91 7.79
C THR A 132 17.01 -11.34 8.76
N HIS A 133 17.22 -10.03 8.70
CA HIS A 133 18.20 -9.31 9.51
C HIS A 133 17.56 -8.03 10.07
N GLY A 134 17.64 -7.86 11.39
CA GLY A 134 17.05 -6.73 12.10
C GLY A 134 15.82 -7.13 12.91
N SER A 135 14.92 -6.18 13.11
CA SER A 135 13.75 -6.32 13.99
C SER A 135 12.51 -5.64 13.41
N ILE A 136 11.34 -6.20 13.72
CA ILE A 136 10.04 -5.61 13.40
C ILE A 136 9.52 -4.88 14.64
N GLN A 137 9.24 -3.58 14.49
CA GLN A 137 8.75 -2.73 15.58
C GLN A 137 7.46 -2.02 15.16
N PHE A 138 6.50 -1.97 16.08
CA PHE A 138 5.28 -1.20 15.94
C PHE A 138 5.31 -0.02 16.89
N SER A 139 4.63 1.08 16.54
CA SER A 139 4.45 2.18 17.50
C SER A 139 3.59 1.72 18.67
N ASP A 140 3.69 2.44 19.79
CA ASP A 140 2.89 2.15 20.98
C ASP A 140 1.39 2.22 20.68
N GLU A 141 0.96 3.18 19.85
CA GLU A 141 -0.43 3.33 19.45
C GLU A 141 -0.93 2.16 18.59
N LEU A 142 -0.09 1.66 17.68
CA LEU A 142 -0.44 0.50 16.87
C LEU A 142 -0.54 -0.75 17.75
N THR A 143 0.45 -0.95 18.62
CA THR A 143 0.53 -2.11 19.53
C THR A 143 -0.71 -2.24 20.42
N LYS A 144 -1.23 -1.13 20.95
CA LYS A 144 -2.43 -1.12 21.82
C LYS A 144 -3.70 -1.65 21.13
N ASN A 145 -3.77 -1.52 19.80
CA ASN A 145 -4.94 -1.89 19.01
C ASN A 145 -4.69 -3.14 18.15
N THR A 146 -3.62 -3.89 18.44
CA THR A 146 -3.18 -5.02 17.62
C THR A 146 -3.27 -6.33 18.39
N THR A 147 -3.91 -7.32 17.78
CA THR A 147 -3.85 -8.73 18.20
C THR A 147 -2.73 -9.41 17.42
N THR A 148 -1.73 -9.96 18.12
CA THR A 148 -0.58 -10.63 17.49
C THR A 148 -0.78 -12.14 17.49
N PHE A 149 -0.63 -12.77 16.32
CA PHE A 149 -0.79 -14.22 16.12
C PHE A 149 0.55 -14.93 15.90
N ALA A 150 1.54 -14.23 15.35
CA ALA A 150 2.92 -14.69 15.25
C ALA A 150 3.86 -13.52 15.58
N ASP A 151 4.88 -13.77 16.41
CA ASP A 151 5.89 -12.78 16.80
C ASP A 151 7.30 -13.38 16.71
N GLY A 152 8.24 -12.63 16.13
CA GLY A 152 9.59 -13.07 15.82
C GLY A 152 10.12 -12.46 14.51
N GLN A 153 10.89 -13.23 13.74
CA GLN A 153 11.39 -12.83 12.41
C GLN A 153 10.25 -12.70 11.38
N LYS A 154 9.11 -13.34 11.64
CA LYS A 154 7.84 -13.12 10.93
C LYS A 154 6.83 -12.66 11.96
N LYS A 155 6.16 -11.54 11.69
CA LYS A 155 5.12 -10.98 12.53
C LYS A 155 3.81 -10.98 11.75
N LYS A 156 2.81 -11.68 12.27
CA LYS A 156 1.44 -11.68 11.73
C LYS A 156 0.52 -11.16 12.81
N CYS A 157 -0.22 -10.11 12.49
CA CYS A 157 -1.07 -9.45 13.47
C CYS A 157 -2.25 -8.76 12.80
N PHE A 158 -3.29 -8.52 13.57
CA PHE A 158 -4.51 -7.87 13.11
C PHE A 158 -4.77 -6.62 13.93
N VAL A 159 -5.02 -5.50 13.24
CA VAL A 159 -5.36 -4.23 13.87
C VAL A 159 -6.88 -4.09 13.94
N GLY A 160 -7.41 -3.85 15.14
CA GLY A 160 -8.85 -3.78 15.38
C GLY A 160 -9.51 -5.14 15.66
N ASP A 161 -10.81 -5.25 15.39
CA ASP A 161 -11.61 -6.46 15.61
C ASP A 161 -11.64 -7.35 14.37
N PHE A 162 -11.25 -8.62 14.54
CA PHE A 162 -11.17 -9.63 13.48
C PHE A 162 -12.41 -10.53 13.40
N ALA A 163 -13.39 -10.40 14.31
CA ALA A 163 -14.57 -11.29 14.37
C ALA A 163 -15.41 -11.32 13.08
N GLY A 164 -15.30 -10.29 12.23
CA GLY A 164 -15.94 -10.21 10.92
C GLY A 164 -14.98 -10.21 9.73
N TYR A 165 -13.71 -10.56 9.94
CA TYR A 165 -12.73 -10.64 8.85
C TYR A 165 -12.91 -11.96 8.10
N PRO A 166 -13.13 -11.94 6.77
CA PRO A 166 -13.29 -13.18 6.02
C PRO A 166 -11.96 -13.95 5.97
N ASP A 167 -12.05 -15.29 6.05
CA ASP A 167 -10.97 -16.21 5.72
C ASP A 167 -10.75 -16.20 4.20
N ASP A 168 -10.27 -15.07 3.67
CA ASP A 168 -9.91 -14.93 2.25
C ASP A 168 -8.39 -15.08 2.13
N ASP A 169 -7.94 -16.33 2.08
CA ASP A 169 -6.60 -16.71 1.64
C ASP A 169 -6.53 -16.45 0.14
N GLY A 170 -6.26 -15.20 -0.23
CA GLY A 170 -6.10 -14.76 -1.62
C GLY A 170 -4.81 -15.25 -2.26
N ASP A 171 -4.65 -16.57 -2.36
CA ASP A 171 -3.68 -17.27 -3.20
C ASP A 171 -4.46 -18.13 -4.22
N GLU A 172 -4.70 -17.58 -5.42
CA GLU A 172 -4.88 -18.37 -6.65
C GLU A 172 -4.06 -17.73 -7.77
#